data_AF-A0A6C0ITW1-F1
#
_entry.id   AF-A0A6C0ITW1-F1
#
_cell.length_a   1.000
_cell.length_b   1.000
_cell.length_c   1.000
_cell.angle_alpha   90.00
_cell.angle_beta   90.00
_cell.angle_gamma   90.00
#
_symmetry.space_group_name_H-M   'P 1'
#
loop_
_entity.id
_entity.type
_entity.pdbx_description
1 polymer ?
#
loop_
_entity_poly.entity_id
_entity_poly.type
_entity_poly.pdbx_seq_one_letter_code
_entity_poly.pdbx_strand_id
1 'polypeptide(L)' 'MFQNNHLKKVCMTYFQHLRFSSNLGIHLCIGSVKAFIHAIIPQYYITSTSDLVKYLDKEMKGAGCKEIV' A
#
# COMPACT_ATOMS: atom_id res chain seq x y z
N MET A 1 3.78 -10.53 16.54
CA MET A 1 4.71 -9.50 16.02
C MET A 1 6.02 -10.21 15.69
N PHE A 2 6.44 -10.17 14.41
CA PHE A 2 7.50 -10.98 13.80
C PHE A 2 7.24 -12.49 13.71
N GLN A 3 6.13 -12.86 13.06
CA GLN A 3 5.98 -14.23 12.57
C GLN A 3 7.03 -14.43 11.47
N ASN A 4 8.12 -15.16 11.75
CA ASN A 4 9.15 -15.52 10.76
C ASN A 4 8.54 -16.13 9.47
N ASN A 5 7.33 -16.68 9.56
CA ASN A 5 6.56 -17.18 8.43
C ASN A 5 6.11 -16.08 7.45
N HIS A 6 5.84 -14.85 7.92
CA HIS A 6 5.41 -13.77 7.02
C HIS A 6 6.55 -13.30 6.12
N LEU A 7 7.73 -13.04 6.70
CA LEU A 7 8.93 -12.62 5.96
C LEU A 7 9.40 -13.71 4.98
N LYS A 8 9.34 -14.98 5.38
CA LYS A 8 9.62 -16.13 4.49
C LYS A 8 8.63 -16.22 3.33
N LYS A 9 7.34 -16.00 3.58
CA LYS A 9 6.29 -16.05 2.56
C LYS A 9 6.49 -14.99 1.46
N VAL A 10 6.94 -13.80 1.84
CA VAL A 10 7.16 -12.68 0.90
C VAL A 10 8.62 -12.57 0.43
N CYS A 11 9.51 -13.45 0.89
CA CYS A 11 10.95 -13.44 0.59
C CYS A 11 11.63 -12.07 0.77
N MET A 12 11.30 -11.35 1.85
CA MET A 12 11.92 -10.07 2.15
C MET A 12 12.71 -10.14 3.45
N THR A 13 13.84 -9.43 3.49
CA THR A 13 14.49 -9.10 4.77
C THR A 13 13.61 -8.15 5.58
N TYR A 14 13.83 -8.10 6.90
CA TYR A 14 13.04 -7.23 7.78
C TYR A 14 13.06 -5.76 7.33
N PHE A 15 14.23 -5.21 6.96
CA PHE A 15 14.35 -3.83 6.52
C PHE A 15 13.66 -3.56 5.18
N GLN A 16 13.68 -4.52 4.26
CA GLN A 16 12.95 -4.41 2.99
C GLN A 16 11.43 -4.41 3.24
N HIS A 17 10.95 -5.32 4.08
CA HIS A 17 9.53 -5.40 4.44
C HIS A 17 9.06 -4.16 5.19
N LEU A 18 9.86 -3.67 6.14
CA LEU A 18 9.58 -2.47 6.90
C LEU A 18 9.52 -1.23 5.99
N ARG A 19 10.49 -1.07 5.09
CA ARG A 19 10.51 0.05 4.14
C ARG A 19 9.33 0.00 3.18
N PHE A 20 9.04 -1.17 2.63
CA PHE A 20 7.92 -1.37 1.72
C PHE A 20 6.57 -1.07 2.41
N SER A 21 6.34 -1.67 3.59
CA SER A 21 5.12 -1.47 4.37
C SER A 21 4.95 -0.02 4.81
N SER A 22 6.05 0.63 5.22
CA SER A 22 6.05 2.06 5.55
C SER A 22 5.70 2.94 4.35
N ASN A 23 6.20 2.61 3.16
CA ASN A 23 5.87 3.35 1.94
C ASN A 23 4.37 3.26 1.61
N LEU A 24 3.81 2.04 1.66
CA LEU A 24 2.35 1.85 1.49
C LEU A 24 1.56 2.66 2.54
N GLY A 25 2.02 2.64 3.80
CA GLY A 25 1.42 3.42 4.88
C GLY A 25 1.39 4.93 4.62
N ILE A 26 2.48 5.50 4.10
CA ILE A 26 2.54 6.92 3.73
C ILE A 26 1.52 7.24 2.63
N HIS A 27 1.44 6.41 1.59
CA HIS A 27 0.47 6.59 0.51
C HIS A 27 -0.97 6.48 1.01
N LEU A 28 -1.25 5.54 1.92
CA LEU A 28 -2.55 5.39 2.56
C LEU A 28 -2.90 6.60 3.45
N CYS A 29 -1.96 7.15 4.22
CA CYS A 29 -2.18 8.37 5.00
C CYS A 29 -2.53 9.56 4.11
N ILE A 30 -1.77 9.79 3.03
CA ILE A 30 -2.05 10.87 2.07
C ILE A 30 -3.39 10.64 1.38
N GLY A 31 -3.68 9.40 1.00
CA GLY A 31 -4.95 8.99 0.42
C GLY A 31 -6.14 9.28 1.32
N SER A 32 -6.01 8.94 2.60
CA SER A 32 -7.01 9.18 3.62
C SER A 32 -7.34 10.68 3.72
N VAL A 33 -6.31 11.55 3.80
CA VAL A 33 -6.50 13.01 3.80
C VAL A 33 -7.24 13.47 2.55
N LYS A 34 -6.85 12.98 1.36
CA LYS A 34 -7.53 13.32 0.10
C LYS A 34 -8.98 12.85 0.06
N ALA A 35 -9.28 11.66 0.59
CA ALA A 35 -10.62 11.12 0.69
C ALA A 35 -11.51 11.95 1.62
N PHE A 36 -10.97 12.41 2.76
CA PHE A 36 -11.68 13.34 3.64
C PHE A 36 -11.97 14.69 2.96
N ILE A 37 -10.99 15.24 2.22
CA ILE A 37 -11.22 16.48 1.46
C ILE A 37 -12.29 16.27 0.38
N HIS A 38 -12.24 15.15 -0.35
CA HIS A 38 -13.27 14.80 -1.34
C HIS A 38 -14.66 14.64 -0.71
N ALA A 39 -14.75 14.06 0.50
CA ALA A 39 -16.02 13.91 1.22
C ALA A 39 -16.65 15.27 1.60
N ILE A 40 -15.83 16.28 1.90
CA ILE A 40 -16.29 17.64 2.21
C ILE A 40 -16.55 18.44 0.93
N ILE A 41 -15.68 18.30 -0.07
CA ILE A 41 -15.73 19.03 -1.34
C ILE A 41 -15.62 18.02 -2.49
N PRO A 42 -16.74 17.50 -3.02
CA PRO A 42 -16.77 16.42 -4.01
C PRO A 42 -16.03 16.73 -5.31
N GLN A 43 -15.84 18.01 -5.64
CA GLN A 43 -15.15 18.46 -6.85
C GLN A 43 -13.63 18.21 -6.80
N TYR A 44 -13.04 18.08 -5.61
CA TYR A 44 -11.60 17.81 -5.45
C TYR A 44 -11.34 16.30 -5.31
N TYR A 45 -10.21 15.84 -5.86
CA TYR A 45 -9.70 14.49 -5.64
C TYR A 45 -10.66 13.33 -6.03
N ILE A 46 -11.53 13.55 -7.01
CA ILE A 46 -12.58 12.63 -7.48
C ILE A 46 -12.06 11.22 -7.76
N THR A 47 -10.94 11.10 -8.48
CA THR A 47 -10.36 9.79 -8.83
C THR A 47 -9.30 9.32 -7.83
N SER A 48 -8.92 10.17 -6.86
CA SER A 48 -7.72 9.96 -6.04
C SER A 48 -7.72 8.65 -5.27
N THR A 49 -8.88 8.23 -4.75
CA THR A 49 -9.02 6.97 -4.01
C THR A 49 -8.90 5.77 -4.95
N SER A 50 -9.56 5.82 -6.12
CA SER A 50 -9.48 4.75 -7.12
C SER A 50 -8.06 4.59 -7.68
N ASP A 51 -7.39 5.71 -7.95
CA ASP A 51 -6.03 5.72 -8.47
C ASP A 51 -5.03 5.23 -7.41
N LEU A 52 -5.23 5.60 -6.15
CA LEU A 52 -4.44 5.08 -5.04
C LEU A 52 -4.60 3.56 -4.89
N VAL A 53 -5.82 3.03 -4.94
CA VAL A 53 -6.06 1.58 -4.84
C VAL A 53 -5.38 0.83 -5.98
N LYS A 54 -5.47 1.34 -7.21
CA LYS A 54 -4.75 0.75 -8.38
C LYS A 54 -3.24 0.79 -8.19
N TYR A 55 -2.71 1.90 -7.68
CA TYR A 55 -1.29 2.04 -7.38
C TYR A 55 -0.84 1.02 -6.32
N LEU A 56 -1.55 0.94 -5.19
CA LEU A 56 -1.24 0.00 -4.11
C LEU A 56 -1.30 -1.45 -4.57
N ASP A 57 -2.34 -1.82 -5.34
CA ASP A 57 -2.47 -3.16 -5.92
C ASP A 57 -1.28 -3.51 -6.83
N LYS A 58 -0.84 -2.56 -7.66
CA LYS A 58 0.35 -2.73 -8.51
C LYS A 58 1.62 -2.92 -7.68
N GLU A 59 1.84 -2.10 -6.65
CA GLU A 59 3.01 -2.20 -5.78
C GLU A 59 3.00 -3.52 -5.01
N MET A 60 1.85 -3.95 -4.49
CA MET A 60 1.69 -5.22 -3.77
C MET A 60 1.94 -6.44 -4.67
N LYS A 61 1.49 -6.41 -5.93
CA LYS A 61 1.75 -7.47 -6.92
C LYS A 61 3.19 -7.48 -7.42
N GLY A 62 3.86 -6.33 -7.39
CA GLY A 62 5.27 -6.17 -7.74
C GLY A 62 6.23 -6.53 -6.60
N ALA A 63 5.73 -6.61 -5.37
CA ALA A 63 6.53 -6.81 -4.17
C ALA A 63 6.60 -8.28 -3.74
N GLY A 64 7.78 -8.70 -3.31
CA GLY A 64 8.03 -10.01 -2.72
C GLY A 64 8.06 -11.16 -3.73
N CYS A 65 8.17 -12.38 -3.21
CA CYS A 65 8.00 -13.59 -4.02
C CYS A 65 6.55 -13.70 -4.49
N LYS A 66 6.35 -13.84 -5.81
CA LYS A 66 5.07 -14.25 -6.36
C LYS A 66 4.86 -15.72 -6.00
N GLU A 67 3.85 -16.05 -5.20
CA GLU A 67 3.39 -17.42 -5.13
C GLU A 67 2.97 -17.78 -6.56
N ILE A 68 3.69 -18.72 -7.19
CA ILE A 68 3.24 -19.36 -8.42
C ILE A 68 2.02 -20.17 -7.97
N VAL A 69 0.83 -19.59 -8.16
CA VAL A 69 -0.44 -20.30 -8.01
C VAL A 69 -0.56 -21.29 -9.15
#